data_AF-A0AB39VN86-F1
#
_entry.id   AF-A0AB39VN86-F1
#
_cell.length_a   1.000
_cell.length_b   1.000
_cell.length_c   1.000
_cell.angle_alpha   90.00
_cell.angle_beta   90.00
_cell.angle_gamma   90.00
#
_symmetry.space_group_name_H-M   'P 1'
#
loop_
_entity.id
_entity.type
_entity.pdbx_description
1 polymer ?
#
loop_
_entity_poly.entity_id
_entity_poly.type
_entity_poly.pdbx_seq_one_letter_code
_entity_poly.pdbx_strand_id
1 'polypeptide(L)' 'MNILTEQQGKVLEFIAGFIEKNHFPPTRTEIADHLGFRSANAADEHVKGLVRKG' A
#
# COMPACT_ATOMS: atom_id res chain seq x y z
N MET A 1 -10.95 -3.34 16.60
CA MET A 1 -9.81 -2.61 15.99
C MET A 1 -9.11 -3.54 15.03
N ASN A 2 -9.18 -3.27 13.72
CA ASN A 2 -8.50 -4.09 12.73
C ASN A 2 -6.99 -3.83 12.81
N ILE A 3 -6.27 -4.75 13.45
CA ILE A 3 -4.82 -4.65 13.63
C ILE A 3 -4.17 -4.86 12.26
N LEU A 4 -3.60 -3.81 11.69
CA LEU A 4 -2.77 -3.90 10.48
C LEU A 4 -1.43 -4.53 10.84
N THR A 5 -0.84 -5.28 9.91
CA THR A 5 0.57 -5.64 10.05
C THR A 5 1.42 -4.40 9.81
N GLU A 6 2.66 -4.38 10.30
CA GLU A 6 3.59 -3.25 10.10
C GLU A 6 3.68 -2.88 8.60
N GLN A 7 3.82 -3.89 7.74
CA GLN A 7 3.94 -3.67 6.30
C GLN A 7 2.64 -3.15 5.66
N GLN A 8 1.47 -3.62 6.13
CA GLN A 8 0.18 -3.07 5.71
C GLN A 8 0.03 -1.61 6.12
N GLY A 9 0.50 -1.24 7.32
CA GLY A 9 0.53 0.14 7.77
C GLY A 9 1.35 1.04 6.84
N LYS A 10 2.56 0.62 6.49
CA LYS A 10 3.43 1.35 5.54
C LYS A 10 2.78 1.53 4.16
N VAL A 11 2.11 0.49 3.65
CA VAL A 11 1.37 0.57 2.38
C VAL A 11 0.23 1.58 2.47
N LEU A 12 -0.54 1.55 3.56
CA LEU A 12 -1.65 2.49 3.76
C LEU A 12 -1.17 3.94 3.85
N GLU A 13 -0.12 4.18 4.64
CA GLU A 13 0.50 5.50 4.81
C GLU A 13 1.01 6.04 3.46
N PHE A 14 1.71 5.21 2.70
CA PHE A 14 2.19 5.60 1.37
C PHE A 14 1.05 5.93 0.41
N ILE A 15 -0.01 5.10 0.36
CA ILE A 15 -1.18 5.37 -0.49
C ILE A 15 -1.82 6.70 -0.12
N ALA A 16 -2.05 6.94 1.17
CA ALA A 16 -2.65 8.18 1.65
C ALA A 16 -1.82 9.41 1.26
N GLY A 17 -0.52 9.40 1.58
CA GLY A 17 0.37 10.51 1.24
C GLY A 17 0.53 10.72 -0.27
N PHE A 18 0.51 9.64 -1.06
CA PHE A 18 0.56 9.75 -2.52
C PHE A 18 -0.71 10.39 -3.09
N ILE A 19 -1.89 10.04 -2.58
CA ILE A 19 -3.16 10.65 -2.99
C ILE A 19 -3.18 12.14 -2.62
N GLU A 20 -2.76 12.49 -1.40
CA GLU A 20 -2.72 13.89 -0.96
C GLU A 20 -1.82 14.74 -1.85
N LYS A 21 -0.68 14.19 -2.29
CA LYS A 21 0.30 14.90 -3.11
C LYS A 21 -0.09 14.97 -4.60
N ASN A 22 -0.61 13.89 -5.17
CA ASN A 22 -0.79 13.75 -6.61
C ASN A 22 -2.26 13.86 -7.07
N HIS A 23 -3.21 13.83 -6.14
CA HIS A 23 -4.65 13.80 -6.40
C HIS A 23 -5.16 12.54 -7.16
N PHE A 24 -4.34 11.49 -7.23
CA PHE A 24 -4.71 10.16 -7.73
C PHE A 24 -3.95 9.08 -6.95
N PRO A 25 -4.48 7.84 -6.87
CA PRO A 25 -3.81 6.76 -6.13
C PRO A 25 -2.59 6.22 -6.88
N PRO A 26 -1.59 5.69 -6.16
CA PRO A 26 -0.46 5.02 -6.80
C PRO A 26 -0.88 3.68 -7.41
N THR A 27 -0.14 3.26 -8.42
CA THR A 27 -0.15 1.91 -8.98
C THR A 27 0.56 0.92 -8.05
N ARG A 28 0.34 -0.37 -8.27
CA ARG A 28 0.97 -1.43 -7.46
C ARG A 28 2.49 -1.47 -7.68
N THR A 29 2.93 -1.11 -8.89
CA THR A 29 4.34 -0.98 -9.23
C THR A 29 4.98 0.17 -8.46
N GLU A 30 4.35 1.34 -8.40
CA GLU A 30 4.87 2.48 -7.62
C GLU A 30 4.95 2.16 -6.12
N ILE A 31 3.96 1.43 -5.58
CA ILE A 31 4.03 0.94 -4.19
C ILE A 31 5.22 -0.01 -4.01
N ALA A 32 5.44 -0.92 -4.96
CA ALA A 32 6.56 -1.85 -4.91
C ALA A 32 7.91 -1.15 -4.98
N ASP A 33 8.07 -0.22 -5.90
CA ASP A 33 9.31 0.53 -6.10
C ASP A 33 9.60 1.41 -4.87
N HIS A 34 8.58 2.06 -4.29
CA HIS A 34 8.78 2.93 -3.13
C HIS A 34 9.10 2.17 -1.83
N LEU A 35 8.44 1.03 -1.60
CA LEU A 35 8.59 0.25 -0.36
C LEU A 35 9.61 -0.89 -0.47
N GLY A 36 10.27 -1.04 -1.63
CA GLY A 36 11.29 -2.06 -1.87
C GLY A 36 10.74 -3.48 -1.96
N PHE A 37 9.50 -3.65 -2.43
CA PHE A 37 8.96 -4.99 -2.67
C PHE A 37 9.59 -5.63 -3.90
N ARG A 38 9.74 -6.96 -3.86
CA ARG A 38 10.34 -7.72 -4.96
C ARG A 38 9.50 -7.71 -6.25
N SER A 39 8.23 -7.34 -6.17
CA SER A 39 7.31 -7.23 -7.32
C SER A 39 6.04 -6.45 -6.97
N ALA A 40 5.34 -5.96 -8.01
CA ALA A 40 4.01 -5.37 -7.87
C ALA A 40 2.99 -6.34 -7.23
N ASN A 41 3.13 -7.65 -7.45
CA ASN A 41 2.25 -8.66 -6.84
C ASN A 41 2.43 -8.73 -5.32
N ALA A 42 3.66 -8.57 -4.81
CA ALA A 42 3.90 -8.53 -3.37
C ALA A 42 3.22 -7.30 -2.73
N ALA A 43 3.27 -6.15 -3.41
CA ALA A 43 2.52 -4.96 -2.97
C ALA A 43 1.00 -5.21 -2.98
N ASP A 44 0.48 -5.85 -4.03
CA ASP A 44 -0.95 -6.14 -4.18
C ASP A 44 -1.51 -7.03 -3.07
N GLU A 45 -0.76 -8.02 -2.59
CA GLU A 45 -1.18 -8.86 -1.46
C GLU A 45 -1.37 -8.05 -0.16
N HIS A 46 -0.49 -7.06 0.08
CA HIS A 46 -0.68 -6.14 1.21
C HIS A 46 -1.91 -5.26 1.02
N VAL A 47 -2.15 -4.75 -0.18
CA VAL A 47 -3.36 -3.96 -0.51
C VAL A 47 -4.63 -4.79 -0.32
N LYS A 48 -4.68 -6.03 -0.81
CA LYS A 48 -5.81 -6.95 -0.56
C LYS A 48 -6.02 -7.19 0.93
N GLY A 49 -4.94 -7.32 1.69
CA GLY A 49 -4.97 -7.43 3.14
C GLY A 49 -5.59 -6.22 3.83
N LEU A 50 -5.31 -5.01 3.34
CA LEU A 50 -5.97 -3.78 3.80
C LEU A 50 -7.46 -3.80 3.49
N VAL A 51 -7.85 -4.14 2.26
CA VAL A 51 -9.27 -4.20 1.84
C VAL A 51 -10.07 -5.19 2.69
N ARG A 52 -9.52 -6.37 2.99
CA ARG A 52 -10.18 -7.38 3.85
C ARG A 52 -10.36 -6.91 5.30
N LYS A 53 -9.50 -5.98 5.75
CA LYS A 53 -9.53 -5.39 7.08
C LYS A 53 -10.29 -4.05 7.11
N GLY A 54 -10.87 -3.64 5.98
CA GLY A 54 -11.82 -2.52 5.89
C GLY A 54 -13.14 -2.92 6.49
#